data_AF-A0A191Z025-F1
#
_entry.id   AF-A0A191Z025-F1
#
_cell.length_a   1.000
_cell.length_b   1.000
_cell.length_c   1.000
_cell.angle_alpha   90.00
_cell.angle_beta   90.00
_cell.angle_gamma   90.00
#
_symmetry.space_group_name_H-M   'P 1'
#
loop_
_entity.id
_entity.type
_entity.pdbx_description
1 polymer ?
#
loop_
_entity_poly.entity_id
_entity_poly.type
_entity_poly.pdbx_seq_one_letter_code
_entity_poly.pdbx_strand_id
1 'polypeptide(L)'
;MVTLDEIAQLLYGTDGEASGWNGTQEDLISLAGKLFPSKAFCVVRQWILIDLTVTPEEKEKLTILGLLPATLYAHEVVLDSRCRFQPKMWVRSNFGLSFIYGCMFETKNTVYLLWGPGQRKEATLEAAFSMSAG
;
A
#
# COMPACT_ATOMS: atom_id res chain seq x y z
N MET A 1 -21.70 -8.19 -4.48
CA MET A 1 -21.16 -7.94 -5.84
C MET A 1 -20.69 -6.51 -5.85
N VAL A 2 -19.38 -6.30 -5.98
CA VAL A 2 -18.79 -4.96 -6.05
C VAL A 2 -19.15 -4.33 -7.39
N THR A 3 -19.60 -3.08 -7.36
CA THR A 3 -19.95 -2.30 -8.55
C THR A 3 -18.74 -1.56 -9.11
N LEU A 4 -18.79 -1.21 -10.39
CA LEU A 4 -17.76 -0.37 -11.02
C LEU A 4 -17.67 1.02 -10.37
N ASP A 5 -18.79 1.54 -9.84
CA ASP A 5 -18.83 2.82 -9.14
C ASP A 5 -18.03 2.76 -7.84
N GLU A 6 -18.20 1.70 -7.03
CA GLU A 6 -17.42 1.51 -5.79
C GLU A 6 -15.92 1.41 -6.08
N ILE A 7 -15.52 0.72 -7.15
CA ILE A 7 -14.11 0.64 -7.56
C ILE A 7 -13.61 2.00 -8.05
N ALA A 8 -14.42 2.73 -8.82
CA ALA A 8 -14.07 4.05 -9.32
C ALA A 8 -13.91 5.06 -8.17
N GLN A 9 -14.79 5.04 -7.17
CA GLN A 9 -14.66 5.88 -5.98
C GLN A 9 -13.41 5.52 -5.17
N LEU A 10 -13.12 4.22 -5.03
CA LEU A 10 -11.91 3.76 -4.33
C LEU A 10 -10.63 4.28 -5.02
N LEU A 11 -10.55 4.24 -6.35
CA LEU A 11 -9.32 4.61 -7.07
C LEU A 11 -9.23 6.10 -7.44
N TYR A 12 -10.35 6.74 -7.74
CA TYR A 12 -10.39 8.09 -8.29
C TYR A 12 -11.15 9.10 -7.41
N GLY A 13 -11.86 8.63 -6.38
CA GLY A 13 -12.46 9.53 -5.39
C GLY A 13 -11.38 10.38 -4.72
N THR A 14 -11.68 11.63 -4.38
CA THR A 14 -10.70 12.58 -3.81
C THR A 14 -10.75 12.65 -2.29
N ASP A 15 -11.55 11.79 -1.66
CA ASP A 15 -11.66 11.62 -0.22
C ASP A 15 -10.42 10.94 0.40
N GLY A 16 -10.21 11.20 1.69
CA GLY A 16 -9.21 10.50 2.49
C GLY A 16 -7.77 10.93 2.27
N GLU A 17 -7.47 12.22 2.09
CA GLU A 17 -6.09 12.70 1.93
C GLU A 17 -5.17 12.19 3.07
N ALA A 18 -4.01 11.67 2.69
CA ALA A 18 -3.03 11.11 3.60
C ALA A 18 -1.63 11.63 3.28
N SER A 19 -0.95 12.13 4.31
CA SER A 19 0.43 12.59 4.21
C SER A 19 1.40 11.42 4.15
N GLY A 20 2.15 11.32 3.05
CA GLY A 20 3.28 10.41 2.93
C GLY A 20 4.60 11.10 3.26
N TRP A 21 5.70 10.61 2.69
CA TRP A 21 7.00 11.23 2.82
C TRP A 21 7.12 12.48 1.94
N ASN A 22 7.37 13.64 2.55
CA ASN A 22 7.54 14.91 1.83
C ASN A 22 9.02 15.28 1.56
N GLY A 23 9.97 14.49 2.05
CA GLY A 23 11.40 14.71 1.83
C GLY A 23 11.92 14.15 0.51
N THR A 24 13.24 14.01 0.41
CA THR A 24 13.88 13.41 -0.78
C THR A 24 13.65 11.91 -0.83
N GLN A 25 13.70 11.35 -2.04
CA GLN A 25 13.64 9.89 -2.24
C GLN A 25 14.81 9.19 -1.53
N GLU A 26 16.00 9.77 -1.56
CA GLU A 26 17.22 9.18 -0.99
C GLU A 26 17.12 9.05 0.53
N ASP A 27 16.59 10.05 1.22
CA ASP A 27 16.36 9.99 2.67
C ASP A 27 15.36 8.89 3.03
N LEU A 28 14.30 8.73 2.22
CA LEU A 28 13.29 7.71 2.42
C LEU A 28 13.86 6.30 2.25
N ILE A 29 14.68 6.09 1.21
CA ILE A 29 15.39 4.83 0.98
C ILE A 29 16.40 4.56 2.10
N SER A 30 17.14 5.57 2.55
CA SER A 30 18.10 5.45 3.65
C SER A 30 17.40 5.05 4.96
N LEU A 31 16.26 5.68 5.27
CA LEU A 31 15.45 5.34 6.43
C LEU A 31 14.93 3.89 6.34
N ALA A 32 14.45 3.48 5.16
CA ALA A 32 13.98 2.13 4.92
C ALA A 32 15.11 1.10 5.10
N GLY A 33 16.32 1.40 4.62
CA GLY A 33 17.49 0.53 4.79
C GLY A 33 17.92 0.37 6.25
N LYS A 34 17.70 1.38 7.10
CA LYS A 34 17.97 1.30 8.55
C LYS A 34 16.94 0.45 9.29
N LEU A 35 15.66 0.57 8.91
CA LEU A 35 14.56 -0.13 9.57
C LEU A 35 14.38 -1.57 9.08
N PHE A 36 14.66 -1.81 7.79
CA PHE A 36 14.41 -3.07 7.11
C PHE A 36 15.62 -3.52 6.26
N PRO A 37 16.81 -3.75 6.87
CA PRO A 37 18.06 -3.95 6.14
C PRO A 37 18.06 -5.14 5.17
N SER A 38 17.23 -6.15 5.41
CA SER A 38 17.14 -7.37 4.58
C SER A 38 15.92 -7.43 3.67
N LYS A 39 15.04 -6.42 3.68
CA LYS A 39 13.84 -6.40 2.84
C LYS A 39 14.06 -5.58 1.59
N ALA A 40 13.42 -6.00 0.50
CA ALA A 40 13.32 -5.16 -0.68
C ALA A 40 12.41 -3.97 -0.41
N PHE A 41 12.64 -2.88 -1.14
CA PHE A 41 11.79 -1.70 -1.08
C PHE A 41 11.23 -1.36 -2.46
N CYS A 42 10.07 -0.72 -2.45
CA CYS A 42 9.43 -0.17 -3.65
C CYS A 42 8.96 1.24 -3.36
N VAL A 43 9.59 2.24 -3.97
CA VAL A 43 9.17 3.64 -3.88
C VAL A 43 7.98 3.84 -4.80
N VAL A 44 6.90 4.38 -4.25
CA VAL A 44 5.63 4.59 -4.97
C VAL A 44 5.11 6.01 -4.77
N ARG A 45 4.35 6.47 -5.75
CA ARG A 45 3.63 7.76 -5.77
C ARG A 45 2.17 7.52 -6.06
N GLN A 46 1.33 8.53 -5.76
CA GLN A 46 -0.12 8.45 -5.97
C GLN A 46 -0.68 7.16 -5.37
N TRP A 47 -0.36 6.98 -4.09
CA TRP A 47 -0.65 5.77 -3.35
C TRP A 47 -1.96 5.91 -2.59
N ILE A 48 -2.64 4.78 -2.41
CA ILE A 48 -3.89 4.64 -1.68
C ILE A 48 -3.69 3.50 -0.69
N LEU A 49 -3.63 3.84 0.59
CA LEU A 49 -3.71 2.88 1.68
C LEU A 49 -5.18 2.49 1.87
N ILE A 50 -5.50 1.23 1.66
CA ILE A 50 -6.87 0.72 1.70
C ILE A 50 -7.01 -0.09 2.99
N ASP A 51 -7.69 0.48 3.99
CA ASP A 51 -8.14 -0.24 5.17
C ASP A 51 -9.30 -1.16 4.79
N LEU A 52 -9.16 -2.43 5.10
CA LEU A 52 -10.11 -3.46 4.72
C LEU A 52 -11.20 -3.57 5.78
N THR A 53 -12.44 -3.33 5.36
CA THR A 53 -13.61 -3.62 6.18
C THR A 53 -13.78 -5.14 6.23
N VAL A 54 -13.34 -5.72 7.34
CA VAL A 54 -13.36 -7.17 7.60
C VAL A 54 -14.29 -7.50 8.77
N THR A 55 -14.87 -8.68 8.74
CA THR A 55 -15.63 -9.22 9.87
C THR A 55 -14.73 -9.48 11.08
N PRO A 56 -15.28 -9.58 12.31
CA PRO A 56 -14.49 -9.92 13.50
C PRO A 56 -13.70 -11.23 13.36
N GLU A 57 -14.28 -12.24 12.70
CA GLU A 57 -13.63 -13.53 12.45
C GLU A 57 -12.44 -13.42 11.48
N GLU A 58 -12.58 -12.63 10.42
CA GLU A 58 -11.49 -12.34 9.48
C GLU A 58 -10.40 -11.51 10.12
N LYS A 59 -10.78 -10.51 10.94
CA LYS A 59 -9.83 -9.71 11.72
C LYS A 59 -9.01 -10.58 12.68
N GLU A 60 -9.66 -11.53 13.35
CA GLU A 60 -8.97 -12.48 14.24
C GLU A 60 -7.97 -13.34 13.45
N LYS A 61 -8.37 -13.89 12.30
CA LYS A 61 -7.47 -14.65 11.42
C LYS A 61 -6.26 -13.83 10.97
N LEU A 62 -6.47 -12.58 10.54
CA LEU A 62 -5.39 -11.69 10.14
C LEU A 62 -4.46 -11.38 11.32
N THR A 63 -5.03 -11.14 12.51
CA THR A 63 -4.26 -10.87 13.73
C THR A 63 -3.40 -12.07 14.13
N ILE A 64 -3.94 -13.29 14.08
CA ILE A 64 -3.19 -14.54 14.34
C ILE A 64 -2.02 -14.70 13.36
N LEU A 65 -2.20 -14.27 12.11
CA LEU A 65 -1.17 -14.29 11.08
C LEU A 65 -0.21 -13.10 11.15
N GLY A 66 -0.41 -12.16 12.07
CA GLY A 66 0.39 -10.93 12.19
C GLY A 66 0.20 -9.97 11.01
N LEU A 67 -0.95 -10.04 10.33
CA LEU A 67 -1.29 -9.22 9.18
C LEU A 67 -2.20 -8.07 9.60
N LEU A 68 -1.99 -6.90 8.98
CA LEU A 68 -2.92 -5.79 9.02
C LEU A 68 -4.08 -6.06 8.06
N PRO A 69 -5.32 -5.71 8.45
CA PRO A 69 -6.46 -5.64 7.53
C PRO A 69 -6.32 -4.38 6.66
N ALA A 70 -5.21 -4.27 5.93
CA ALA A 70 -4.95 -3.17 5.02
C ALA A 70 -4.12 -3.67 3.84
N THR A 71 -4.32 -3.06 2.69
CA THR A 71 -3.50 -3.26 1.49
C THR A 71 -3.13 -1.91 0.89
N LEU A 72 -2.13 -1.88 0.04
CA LEU A 72 -1.67 -0.69 -0.65
C LEU A 72 -1.93 -0.83 -2.14
N TYR A 73 -2.50 0.21 -2.72
CA TYR A 73 -2.51 0.43 -4.16
C TYR A 73 -1.65 1.65 -4.48
N ALA A 74 -0.93 1.64 -5.59
CA ALA A 74 -0.25 2.82 -6.09
C ALA A 74 -0.37 2.90 -7.60
N HIS A 75 -0.72 4.09 -8.10
CA HIS A 75 -0.78 4.34 -9.54
C HIS A 75 0.61 4.36 -10.18
N GLU A 76 1.65 4.69 -9.42
CA GLU A 76 3.01 4.83 -9.94
C GLU A 76 4.05 4.18 -9.02
N VAL A 77 4.78 3.21 -9.58
CA VAL A 77 6.08 2.78 -9.08
C VAL A 77 7.15 3.73 -9.59
N VAL A 78 7.93 4.30 -8.69
CA VAL A 78 9.07 5.16 -9.00
C VAL A 78 10.35 4.33 -9.12
N LEU A 79 10.56 3.43 -8.15
CA LEU A 79 11.75 2.59 -8.07
C LEU A 79 11.46 1.31 -7.30
N ASP A 80 11.69 0.14 -7.91
CA ASP A 80 11.66 -1.15 -7.22
C ASP A 80 13.06 -1.71 -7.07
N SER A 81 13.47 -2.02 -5.84
CA SER A 81 14.84 -2.50 -5.55
C SER A 81 15.13 -3.89 -6.14
N ARG A 82 14.09 -4.62 -6.59
CA ARG A 82 14.20 -5.93 -7.24
C ARG A 82 13.91 -5.87 -8.75
N CYS A 83 13.69 -4.69 -9.31
CA CYS A 83 13.34 -4.49 -10.71
C CYS A 83 12.14 -5.36 -11.17
N ARG A 84 11.21 -5.69 -10.28
CA ARG A 84 9.99 -6.44 -10.60
C ARG A 84 9.01 -5.59 -11.39
N PHE A 85 9.05 -4.29 -11.15
CA PHE A 85 8.17 -3.31 -11.77
C PHE A 85 9.00 -2.27 -12.51
N GLN A 86 8.60 -1.96 -13.74
CA GLN A 86 9.13 -0.82 -14.47
C GLN A 86 8.58 0.49 -13.86
N PRO A 87 9.33 1.60 -13.94
CA PRO A 87 8.82 2.91 -13.54
C PRO A 87 7.49 3.24 -14.22
N LYS A 88 6.59 3.93 -13.52
CA LYS A 88 5.23 4.30 -13.97
C LYS A 88 4.22 3.16 -14.09
N MET A 89 4.59 1.92 -13.75
CA MET A 89 3.60 0.87 -13.60
C MET A 89 2.85 1.05 -12.28
N TRP A 90 1.58 0.64 -12.27
CA TRP A 90 0.81 0.56 -11.04
C TRP A 90 1.18 -0.72 -10.28
N VAL A 91 0.94 -0.73 -8.97
CA VAL A 91 1.13 -1.92 -8.13
C VAL A 91 0.03 -2.01 -7.09
N ARG A 92 -0.39 -3.23 -6.80
CA ARG A 92 -1.19 -3.53 -5.61
C ARG A 92 -0.43 -4.53 -4.75
N SER A 93 -0.30 -4.22 -3.47
CA SER A 93 0.30 -5.12 -2.51
C SER A 93 -0.66 -6.25 -2.09
N ASN A 94 -0.12 -7.20 -1.34
CA ASN A 94 -0.94 -8.06 -0.48
C ASN A 94 -1.21 -7.34 0.85
N PHE A 95 -1.81 -8.04 1.82
CA PHE A 95 -1.94 -7.57 3.19
C PHE A 95 -0.62 -7.05 3.77
N GLY A 96 -0.72 -5.96 4.51
CA GLY A 96 0.39 -5.39 5.27
C GLY A 96 0.74 -6.23 6.49
N LEU A 97 1.96 -6.07 6.97
CA LEU A 97 2.42 -6.52 8.30
C LEU A 97 2.43 -5.34 9.27
N SER A 98 2.89 -4.18 8.79
CA SER A 98 2.96 -2.97 9.59
C SER A 98 2.85 -1.73 8.71
N PHE A 99 2.44 -0.63 9.32
CA PHE A 99 2.46 0.70 8.71
C PHE A 99 3.18 1.64 9.66
N ILE A 100 4.38 2.10 9.27
CA ILE A 100 5.31 2.82 10.15
C ILE A 100 5.54 4.23 9.62
N TYR A 101 5.63 5.20 10.54
CA TYR A 101 5.93 6.61 10.28
C TYR A 101 4.99 7.32 9.28
N GLY A 102 3.84 6.72 8.95
CA GLY A 102 2.93 7.28 7.95
C GLY A 102 3.44 7.18 6.51
N CYS A 103 4.61 6.58 6.27
CA CYS A 103 5.24 6.57 4.95
C CYS A 103 5.84 5.22 4.54
N MET A 104 5.76 4.19 5.40
CA MET A 104 6.29 2.86 5.11
C MET A 104 5.23 1.80 5.35
N PHE A 105 4.80 1.15 4.27
CA PHE A 105 3.86 0.04 4.34
C PHE A 105 4.60 -1.27 4.11
N GLU A 106 4.77 -2.04 5.18
CA GLU A 106 5.52 -3.29 5.16
C GLU A 106 4.63 -4.45 4.76
N THR A 107 5.12 -5.30 3.86
CA THR A 107 4.56 -6.62 3.57
C THR A 107 5.60 -7.70 3.88
N LYS A 108 5.23 -8.97 3.68
CA LYS A 108 6.12 -10.12 3.90
C LYS A 108 7.49 -9.95 3.23
N ASN A 109 7.51 -9.53 1.96
CA ASN A 109 8.72 -9.52 1.15
C ASN A 109 9.20 -8.12 0.74
N THR A 110 8.39 -7.09 0.94
CA THR A 110 8.66 -5.74 0.41
C THR A 110 8.11 -4.67 1.32
N VAL A 111 8.87 -3.60 1.49
CA VAL A 111 8.39 -2.37 2.12
C VAL A 111 8.09 -1.35 1.04
N TYR A 112 6.85 -0.91 0.97
CA TYR A 112 6.44 0.16 0.07
C TYR A 112 6.70 1.51 0.74
N LEU A 113 7.45 2.34 0.04
CA LEU A 113 7.88 3.66 0.49
C LEU A 113 6.99 4.70 -0.18
N LEU A 114 6.13 5.31 0.64
CA LEU A 114 5.06 6.19 0.19
C LEU A 114 5.62 7.59 0.00
N TRP A 115 5.98 7.94 -1.24
CA TRP A 115 6.60 9.21 -1.55
C TRP A 115 5.55 10.22 -2.06
N GLY A 116 5.50 11.38 -1.43
CA GLY A 116 4.50 12.41 -1.69
C GLY A 116 3.14 12.12 -1.07
N PRO A 117 2.14 12.97 -1.36
CA PRO A 117 0.78 12.79 -0.87
C PRO A 117 0.14 11.53 -1.45
N GLY A 118 -0.78 10.96 -0.69
CA GLY A 118 -1.62 9.86 -1.13
C GLY A 118 -2.97 9.94 -0.46
N GLN A 119 -3.65 8.81 -0.43
CA GLN A 119 -4.98 8.68 0.16
C GLN A 119 -5.04 7.49 1.10
N ARG A 120 -5.95 7.55 2.05
CA ARG A 120 -6.32 6.47 2.95
C ARG A 120 -7.82 6.29 2.89
N LYS A 121 -8.26 5.11 2.46
CA LYS A 121 -9.66 4.80 2.18
C LYS A 121 -10.06 3.48 2.80
N GLU A 122 -11.35 3.30 3.02
CA GLU A 122 -11.93 2.06 3.49
C GLU A 122 -12.60 1.32 2.33
N ALA A 123 -12.38 0.00 2.24
CA ALA A 123 -13.04 -0.83 1.24
C ALA A 123 -13.23 -2.27 1.73
N THR A 124 -14.18 -2.99 1.15
CA THR A 124 -14.31 -4.42 1.41
C THR A 124 -13.15 -5.21 0.79
N LEU A 125 -12.90 -6.41 1.29
CA LEU A 125 -11.95 -7.37 0.69
C LEU A 125 -12.22 -7.57 -0.80
N GLU A 126 -13.48 -7.77 -1.18
CA GLU A 126 -13.86 -7.94 -2.57
C GLU A 126 -13.46 -6.72 -3.41
N ALA A 127 -13.72 -5.49 -2.94
CA ALA A 127 -13.43 -4.28 -3.72
C ALA A 127 -11.92 -4.05 -3.87
N ALA A 128 -11.16 -4.22 -2.79
CA ALA A 128 -9.71 -4.08 -2.82
C ALA A 128 -9.03 -5.16 -3.68
N PHE A 129 -9.57 -6.38 -3.66
CA PHE A 129 -9.01 -7.52 -4.39
C PHE A 129 -9.58 -7.74 -5.80
N SER A 130 -10.68 -7.07 -6.16
CA SER A 130 -11.33 -7.17 -7.48
C SER A 130 -10.48 -6.67 -8.64
N MET A 131 -9.45 -5.88 -8.37
CA MET A 131 -8.45 -5.52 -9.36
C MET A 131 -7.58 -6.74 -9.67
N SER A 132 -7.58 -7.24 -10.90
CA SER A 132 -6.64 -8.31 -11.30
C SER A 132 -5.21 -7.77 -11.16
N ALA A 133 -4.39 -8.38 -10.30
CA ALA A 133 -2.97 -8.05 -10.21
C ALA A 133 -2.32 -8.28 -11.58
N GLY A 134 -1.66 -7.26 -12.12
CA GLY A 134 -0.82 -7.40 -13.32
C GLY A 134 0.40 -8.29 -13.08
#